data_AF-A0A3A1YCE4-F1
#
_entry.id   AF-A0A3A1YCE4-F1
#
_cell.length_a   1.000
_cell.length_b   1.000
_cell.length_c   1.000
_cell.angle_alpha   90.00
_cell.angle_beta   90.00
_cell.angle_gamma   90.00
#
_symmetry.space_group_name_H-M   'P 1'
#
loop_
_entity.id
_entity.type
_entity.pdbx_description
1 polymer ?
#
loop_
_entity_poly.entity_id
_entity_poly.type
_entity_poly.pdbx_seq_one_letter_code
_entity_poly.pdbx_strand_id
1 'polypeptide(L)'
;MEVIVIEKAIFEQTHQELEQLIGTLQSVVNSYKGLCLQEKWLDTQEVCLMLGISKRALQGYKDRKILPYSSIQRKNYFKRSDVEQLLASQNSQNTKVTENEITHAS
;
A
#
# COMPACT_ATOMS: atom_id res chain seq x y z
N MET A 1 9.49 -29.99 -45.89
CA MET A 1 8.39 -29.42 -45.10
C MET A 1 7.99 -30.48 -44.11
N GLU A 2 8.19 -30.22 -42.83
CA GLU A 2 7.88 -31.17 -41.76
C GLU A 2 6.43 -30.94 -41.34
N VAL A 3 5.63 -32.01 -41.30
CA VAL A 3 4.19 -31.93 -40.98
C VAL A 3 3.94 -32.83 -39.77
N ILE A 4 3.45 -32.21 -38.70
CA ILE A 4 3.02 -32.91 -37.48
C ILE A 4 1.50 -32.92 -37.48
N VAL A 5 0.93 -34.12 -37.37
CA VAL A 5 -0.53 -34.32 -37.33
C VAL A 5 -0.91 -34.67 -35.90
N ILE A 6 -1.87 -33.94 -35.36
CA ILE A 6 -2.40 -34.13 -34.02
C ILE A 6 -3.89 -34.41 -34.16
N GLU A 7 -4.40 -35.37 -33.38
CA GLU A 7 -5.82 -35.65 -33.33
C GLU A 7 -6.59 -34.42 -32.83
N LYS A 8 -7.70 -34.09 -33.52
CA LYS A 8 -8.49 -32.89 -33.22
C LYS A 8 -8.92 -32.84 -31.74
N ALA A 9 -9.33 -33.97 -31.18
CA ALA A 9 -9.81 -34.03 -29.79
C ALA A 9 -8.70 -33.66 -28.78
N ILE A 10 -7.47 -34.10 -29.00
CA ILE A 10 -6.31 -33.78 -28.15
C ILE A 10 -6.00 -32.28 -28.24
N PHE A 11 -6.01 -31.72 -29.45
CA PHE A 11 -5.79 -30.29 -29.65
C PHE A 11 -6.85 -29.46 -28.93
N GLU A 12 -8.12 -29.84 -29.05
CA GLU A 12 -9.23 -29.10 -28.46
C GLU A 12 -9.23 -29.19 -26.93
N GLN A 13 -8.89 -30.35 -26.37
CA GLN A 13 -8.72 -30.51 -24.92
C GLN A 13 -7.57 -29.64 -24.38
N THR A 14 -6.39 -29.73 -25.00
CA THR A 14 -5.23 -28.94 -24.56
C THR A 14 -5.47 -27.43 -24.70
N HIS A 15 -6.23 -27.02 -25.72
CA HIS A 15 -6.67 -25.63 -25.87
C HIS A 15 -7.59 -25.19 -24.72
N GLN A 16 -8.58 -26.01 -24.36
CA GLN A 16 -9.48 -25.72 -23.23
C GLN A 16 -8.74 -25.63 -21.90
N GLU A 17 -7.77 -26.52 -21.64
CA GLU A 17 -6.93 -26.45 -20.43
C GLU A 17 -6.12 -25.16 -20.38
N LEU A 18 -5.59 -24.71 -21.53
CA LEU A 18 -4.91 -23.42 -21.65
C LEU A 18 -5.83 -22.24 -21.38
N GLU A 19 -7.06 -22.25 -21.90
CA GLU A 19 -8.05 -21.20 -21.64
C GLU A 19 -8.42 -21.13 -20.16
N GLN A 20 -8.60 -22.28 -19.51
CA GLN A 20 -8.85 -22.34 -18.06
C GLN A 20 -7.68 -21.78 -17.26
N LEU A 21 -6.44 -22.12 -17.64
CA LEU A 21 -5.24 -21.56 -17.01
C LEU A 21 -5.18 -20.05 -17.18
N ILE A 22 -5.44 -19.53 -18.38
CA ILE A 22 -5.46 -18.08 -18.62
C ILE A 22 -6.54 -17.41 -17.76
N GLY A 23 -7.74 -17.99 -17.69
CA GLY A 23 -8.84 -17.47 -16.87
C GLY A 23 -8.50 -17.43 -15.37
N THR A 24 -7.87 -18.47 -14.84
CA THR A 24 -7.42 -18.51 -13.44
C THR A 24 -6.31 -17.49 -13.17
N LEU A 25 -5.35 -17.33 -14.07
CA LEU A 25 -4.31 -16.31 -13.92
C LEU A 25 -4.90 -14.90 -13.93
N GLN A 26 -5.87 -14.64 -14.81
CA GLN A 26 -6.56 -13.35 -14.85
C GLN A 26 -7.30 -13.04 -13.54
N SER A 27 -7.98 -14.02 -12.94
CA SER A 27 -8.69 -13.81 -11.67
C SER A 27 -7.72 -13.50 -10.52
N VAL A 28 -6.57 -14.18 -10.47
CA VAL A 28 -5.50 -13.92 -9.49
C VAL A 28 -4.92 -12.52 -9.69
N VAL A 29 -4.59 -12.15 -10.93
CA VAL A 29 -4.05 -10.82 -11.25
C VAL A 29 -5.06 -9.72 -10.89
N ASN A 30 -6.34 -9.91 -11.17
CA ASN A 30 -7.37 -8.93 -10.84
C ASN A 30 -7.55 -8.76 -9.33
N SER A 31 -7.48 -9.86 -8.57
CA SER A 31 -7.50 -9.84 -7.10
C SER A 31 -6.29 -9.08 -6.54
N TYR A 32 -5.11 -9.33 -7.11
CA TYR A 32 -3.88 -8.60 -6.76
C TYR A 32 -3.95 -7.12 -7.12
N LYS A 33 -4.55 -6.77 -8.27
CA LYS A 33 -4.72 -5.38 -8.67
C LYS A 33 -5.60 -4.62 -7.68
N GLY A 34 -6.71 -5.21 -7.24
CA GLY A 34 -7.58 -4.60 -6.24
C GLY A 34 -6.87 -4.29 -4.91
N LEU A 35 -6.01 -5.19 -4.45
CA LEU A 35 -5.29 -5.04 -3.18
C LEU A 35 -4.07 -4.11 -3.30
N CYS A 36 -3.31 -4.20 -4.40
CA CYS A 36 -2.02 -3.52 -4.52
C CYS A 36 -2.13 -2.12 -5.15
N LEU A 37 -3.09 -1.87 -6.05
CA LEU A 37 -3.28 -0.53 -6.64
C LEU A 37 -3.98 0.46 -5.71
N GLN A 38 -4.71 -0.01 -4.70
CA GLN A 38 -5.36 0.91 -3.76
C GLN A 38 -4.38 1.51 -2.75
N GLU A 39 -3.28 0.84 -2.44
CA GLU A 39 -2.29 1.36 -1.50
C GLU A 39 -1.28 2.26 -2.24
N LYS A 40 -1.46 3.58 -2.08
CA LYS A 40 -0.50 4.57 -2.57
C LYS A 40 0.73 4.58 -1.67
N TRP A 41 1.89 4.29 -2.24
CA TRP A 41 3.17 4.46 -1.55
C TRP A 41 3.70 5.87 -1.73
N LEU A 42 4.12 6.48 -0.63
CA LEU A 42 4.68 7.82 -0.55
C LEU A 42 6.19 7.77 -0.38
N ASP A 43 6.89 8.68 -1.05
CA ASP A 43 8.31 8.86 -0.81
C ASP A 43 8.58 9.71 0.45
N THR A 44 9.87 9.85 0.80
CA THR A 44 10.28 10.64 1.97
C THR A 44 9.86 12.11 1.88
N GLN A 45 9.81 12.70 0.68
CA GLN A 45 9.43 14.10 0.50
C GLN A 45 7.93 14.29 0.64
N GLU A 46 7.12 13.43 0.01
CA GLU A 46 5.67 13.42 0.12
C GLU A 46 5.23 13.24 1.57
N VAL A 47 5.87 12.33 2.32
CA VAL A 47 5.58 12.15 3.75
C VAL A 47 5.93 13.38 4.58
N CYS A 48 7.09 13.99 4.35
CA CYS A 48 7.48 15.22 5.03
C CYS A 48 6.47 16.35 4.78
N LEU A 49 6.00 16.51 3.53
CA LEU A 49 5.00 17.50 3.16
C LEU A 49 3.64 17.21 3.82
N MET A 50 3.21 15.95 3.83
CA MET A 50 1.92 15.54 4.39
C MET A 50 1.86 15.66 5.92
N LEU A 51 2.97 15.36 6.61
CA LEU A 51 3.07 15.47 8.07
C LEU A 51 3.51 16.87 8.53
N GLY A 52 3.97 17.74 7.63
CA GLY A 52 4.54 19.05 7.99
C GLY A 52 5.85 18.94 8.79
N ILE A 53 6.61 17.84 8.63
CA ILE A 53 7.83 17.57 9.42
C ILE A 53 9.10 17.62 8.57
N SER A 54 10.23 17.88 9.23
CA SER A 54 11.54 17.79 8.60
C SER A 54 11.99 16.33 8.40
N LYS A 55 12.93 16.11 7.48
CA LYS A 55 13.57 14.79 7.27
C LYS A 55 14.20 14.23 8.55
N ARG A 56 14.73 15.10 9.42
CA ARG A 56 15.31 14.71 10.72
C ARG A 56 14.26 14.16 11.68
N ALA A 57 13.07 14.78 11.71
CA ALA A 57 11.95 14.29 12.51
C ALA A 57 11.42 12.95 11.96
N LEU A 58 11.32 12.81 10.63
CA LEU A 58 10.94 11.55 9.99
C LEU A 58 11.94 10.42 10.31
N GLN A 59 13.24 10.72 10.35
CA GLN A 59 14.24 9.74 10.80
C GLN A 59 13.99 9.30 12.25
N GLY A 60 13.66 10.23 13.15
CA GLY A 60 13.27 9.89 14.51
C GLY A 60 12.00 9.02 14.60
N TYR A 61 11.06 9.18 13.66
CA TYR A 61 9.85 8.34 13.60
C TYR A 61 10.19 6.91 13.17
N LYS A 62 11.17 6.76 12.26
CA LYS A 62 11.69 5.43 11.87
C LYS A 62 12.41 4.75 13.02
N ASP A 63 13.29 5.48 13.72
CA ASP A 63 14.10 4.93 14.82
C ASP A 63 13.19 4.46 15.97
N ARG A 64 12.10 5.19 16.23
CA ARG A 64 11.07 4.86 17.23
C ARG A 64 10.01 3.88 16.73
N LYS A 65 10.09 3.43 15.47
CA LYS A 65 9.09 2.56 14.80
C LYS A 65 7.65 3.07 14.87
N ILE A 66 7.48 4.39 14.88
CA ILE A 66 6.15 5.05 14.91
C ILE A 66 5.48 4.93 13.55
N LEU A 67 6.26 5.00 12.47
CA LEU A 67 5.77 4.92 11.10
C LEU A 67 6.42 3.73 10.38
N PRO A 68 5.64 2.73 9.93
CA PRO A 68 6.14 1.62 9.13
C PRO A 68 6.71 2.10 7.79
N TYR A 69 7.80 1.48 7.34
CA TYR A 69 8.43 1.81 6.06
C TYR A 69 8.89 0.54 5.35
N SER A 70 8.97 0.61 4.03
CA SER A 70 9.60 -0.40 3.17
C SER A 70 10.73 0.23 2.39
N SER A 71 11.84 -0.47 2.24
CA SER A 71 13.01 0.04 1.53
C SER A 71 13.24 -0.71 0.23
N ILE A 72 13.37 0.04 -0.87
CA ILE A 72 13.69 -0.49 -2.19
C ILE A 72 14.86 0.32 -2.71
N GLN A 73 15.97 -0.36 -3.04
CA GLN A 73 17.18 0.26 -3.60
C GLN A 73 17.64 1.51 -2.81
N ARG A 74 17.69 1.39 -1.48
CA ARG A 74 18.07 2.47 -0.53
C ARG A 74 17.09 3.64 -0.41
N LYS A 75 15.98 3.66 -1.14
CA LYS A 75 14.88 4.61 -0.94
C LYS A 75 13.86 4.03 0.02
N ASN A 76 13.36 4.87 0.95
CA ASN A 76 12.30 4.48 1.88
C ASN A 76 10.96 4.96 1.33
N TYR A 77 10.00 4.04 1.37
CA TYR A 77 8.62 4.26 0.97
C TYR A 77 7.71 3.97 2.17
N PHE A 78 6.64 4.73 2.26
CA PHE A 78 5.69 4.68 3.35
C PHE A 78 4.29 4.47 2.77
N LYS A 79 3.47 3.66 3.43
CA LYS A 79 2.07 3.50 3.03
C LYS A 79 1.31 4.78 3.34
N ARG A 80 0.50 5.26 2.40
CA ARG A 80 -0.33 6.45 2.62
C ARG A 80 -1.33 6.22 3.76
N SER A 81 -1.90 5.01 3.84
CA SER A 81 -2.83 4.63 4.90
C SER A 81 -2.22 4.81 6.30
N ASP A 82 -0.99 4.34 6.51
CA ASP A 82 -0.29 4.48 7.79
C ASP A 82 -0.01 5.95 8.15
N VAL A 83 0.33 6.80 7.16
CA VAL A 83 0.56 8.24 7.36
C VAL A 83 -0.73 8.96 7.73
N GLU A 84 -1.85 8.62 7.07
CA GLU A 84 -3.18 9.18 7.39
C GLU A 84 -3.65 8.76 8.79
N GLN A 85 -3.43 7.49 9.17
CA GLN A 85 -3.76 7.01 10.52
C GLN A 85 -2.94 7.73 11.60
N LEU A 86 -1.67 8.02 11.32
CA LEU A 86 -0.83 8.77 12.25
C LEU A 86 -1.36 10.21 12.42
N LEU A 87 -1.75 10.87 11.34
CA LEU A 87 -2.36 12.21 11.37
C LEU A 87 -3.68 12.22 12.16
N ALA A 88 -4.55 11.23 11.92
CA ALA A 88 -5.81 11.09 12.65
C ALA A 88 -5.58 10.87 14.16
N SER A 89 -4.56 10.07 14.51
CA SER A 89 -4.18 9.81 15.89
C SER A 89 -3.66 11.08 16.58
N GLN A 90 -2.84 11.90 15.90
CA GLN A 90 -2.32 13.16 16.44
C GLN A 90 -3.44 14.20 16.63
N ASN A 91 -4.35 14.33 15.68
CA ASN A 91 -5.49 15.25 15.79
C ASN A 91 -6.43 14.86 16.94
N SER A 92 -6.59 13.57 17.24
CA SER A 92 -7.43 13.08 18.34
C SER A 92 -6.83 13.32 19.73
N GLN A 93 -5.50 13.51 19.83
CA GLN A 93 -4.84 13.88 21.10
C GLN A 93 -4.85 15.40 21.34
N ASN A 94 -5.02 16.20 20.28
CA ASN A 94 -5.06 17.67 20.38
C ASN A 94 -6.43 18.21 20.86
N THR A 95 -7.51 17.43 20.73
CA THR A 95 -8.86 17.81 21.21
C THR A 95 -9.12 17.51 22.69
N LYS A 96 -8.25 16.76 23.38
CA LYS A 96 -8.39 16.52 24.83
C LYS A 96 -7.79 17.61 25.71
N VAL A 97 -7.14 18.62 25.13
CA VAL A 97 -6.44 19.67 25.89
C VAL A 97 -7.30 20.94 26.05
N THR A 98 -8.35 21.14 25.25
CA THR A 98 -9.14 22.39 25.27
C THR A 98 -10.34 22.42 26.23
N GLU A 99 -10.65 21.34 26.96
CA GLU A 99 -11.76 21.33 27.93
C GLU A 99 -11.35 21.66 29.39
N ASN A 100 -10.05 21.76 29.70
CA ASN A 100 -9.59 21.98 31.09
C ASN A 100 -9.15 23.42 31.44
N GLU A 101 -9.41 24.42 30.59
CA GLU A 101 -9.07 25.84 30.88
C GLU A 101 -10.27 26.77 31.08
N ILE A 102 -11.47 26.27 31.37
CA ILE A 102 -12.63 27.12 31.71
C ILE A 102 -13.30 26.69 33.03
N THR A 103 -12.54 26.59 34.12
CA THR A 103 -13.08 26.65 35.49
C THR A 103 -12.08 27.25 36.47
N HIS A 104 -11.54 28.44 36.21
CA HIS A 104 -10.94 29.29 37.26
C HIS A 104 -11.02 30.76 36.85
N ALA A 105 -12.24 31.27 36.69
CA ALA A 105 -12.52 32.70 36.71
C ALA A 105 -13.94 32.93 37.24
N SER A 106 -14.07 32.87 38.57
CA SER A 106 -15.07 33.59 39.39
C SER A 106 -14.62 33.55 40.84
#